data_AF-A0A2V9FDC4-F1
#
_entry.id   AF-A0A2V9FDC4-F1
#
_cell.length_a   1.000
_cell.length_b   1.000
_cell.length_c   1.000
_cell.angle_alpha   90.00
_cell.angle_beta   90.00
_cell.angle_gamma   90.00
#
_symmetry.space_group_name_H-M   'P 1'
#
loop_
_entity.id
_entity.type
_entity.pdbx_description
1 polymer ?
#
loop_
_entity_poly.entity_id
_entity_poly.type
_entity_poly.pdbx_seq_one_letter_code
_entity_poly.pdbx_strand_id
1 'polypeptide(L)'
;MNERDRELEAFSKFIGALEPWLGEVVLIGGWAHRLYRRHPLARRLAYLPLITLDGDVAVPPKLKARELSVRKRLLDAGFVEEFVGEDWPPATHYHYGKGGAFYAEFLSPLVGSEYDRRGKRKATQEVGGISSQLLRYIEILMISPWKVQLGRENGYPFSPKRKVQIANPTSFLAQRILIHEDRVYKDRAKDLLYIHDTIEVFAENIAIGMNQEEGLPKELFRVEHRSACAAGMRIPARADACCGSHRGWHLKLALLLSFCLALASSASSLPQTQSRTEASATVSKARALLQQGNTEQVIDLLSHYLQAHSKDSSARLTLGQAYAMAGRNDRATDEFETVLREAPTNY
;
A
#
# COMPACT_ATOMS: atom_id res chain seq x y z
N MET A 1 -21.83 5.67 17.88
CA MET A 1 -20.83 5.91 16.82
C MET A 1 -20.14 4.59 16.54
N ASN A 2 -20.26 4.07 15.32
CA ASN A 2 -19.65 2.79 14.96
C ASN A 2 -18.12 2.96 14.80
N GLU A 3 -17.38 1.86 14.66
CA GLU A 3 -15.91 1.88 14.54
C GLU A 3 -15.42 2.61 13.28
N ARG A 4 -16.14 2.46 12.16
CA ARG A 4 -15.86 3.15 10.90
C ARG A 4 -15.99 4.67 11.02
N ASP A 5 -16.99 5.15 11.76
CA ASP A 5 -17.20 6.58 12.00
C ASP A 5 -16.05 7.17 12.83
N ARG A 6 -15.55 6.42 13.83
CA ARG A 6 -14.39 6.82 14.65
C ARG A 6 -13.11 6.89 13.83
N GLU A 7 -12.87 5.90 12.97
CA GLU A 7 -11.72 5.86 12.09
C GLU A 7 -11.75 7.02 11.08
N LEU A 8 -12.91 7.27 10.46
CA LEU A 8 -13.09 8.40 9.54
C LEU A 8 -12.94 9.74 10.26
N GLU A 9 -13.41 9.87 11.51
CA GLU A 9 -13.18 11.06 12.33
C GLU A 9 -11.68 11.28 12.57
N ALA A 10 -10.97 10.26 13.03
CA ALA A 10 -9.54 10.31 13.31
C ALA A 10 -8.74 10.72 12.08
N PHE A 11 -8.97 10.03 10.96
CA PHE A 11 -8.35 10.37 9.68
C PHE A 11 -8.73 11.78 9.22
N SER A 12 -9.98 12.21 9.42
CA SER A 12 -10.39 13.56 9.00
C SER A 12 -9.69 14.65 9.82
N LYS A 13 -9.50 14.43 11.13
CA LYS A 13 -8.70 15.31 11.99
C LYS A 13 -7.24 15.33 11.57
N PHE A 14 -6.67 14.16 11.25
CA PHE A 14 -5.32 14.04 10.72
C PHE A 14 -5.12 14.87 9.45
N ILE A 15 -6.01 14.73 8.46
CA ILE A 15 -5.97 15.52 7.22
C ILE A 15 -6.14 17.03 7.50
N GLY A 16 -6.93 17.42 8.52
CA GLY A 16 -7.03 18.82 8.94
C GLY A 16 -5.77 19.39 9.58
N ALA A 17 -5.05 18.58 10.36
CA ALA A 17 -3.76 18.97 10.90
C ALA A 17 -2.73 19.18 9.77
N LEU A 18 -2.74 18.32 8.75
CA LEU A 18 -1.83 18.38 7.60
C LEU A 18 -2.21 19.38 6.51
N GLU A 19 -3.36 20.03 6.59
CA GLU A 19 -3.92 20.93 5.55
C GLU A 19 -2.89 21.87 4.89
N PRO A 20 -2.01 22.58 5.65
CA PRO A 20 -1.03 23.49 5.05
C PRO A 20 0.02 22.83 4.15
N TRP A 21 0.20 21.50 4.26
CA TRP A 21 1.20 20.72 3.55
C TRP A 21 0.61 19.60 2.69
N LEU A 22 -0.71 19.54 2.46
CA LEU A 22 -1.31 18.50 1.60
C LEU A 22 -0.76 18.50 0.16
N GLY A 23 -0.17 19.61 -0.28
CA GLY A 23 0.55 19.73 -1.56
C GLY A 23 2.02 19.30 -1.52
N GLU A 24 2.57 18.95 -0.36
CA GLU A 24 3.98 18.55 -0.15
C GLU A 24 4.12 17.12 0.40
N VAL A 25 3.19 16.68 1.23
CA VAL A 25 3.16 15.32 1.79
C VAL A 25 2.35 14.38 0.91
N VAL A 26 2.67 13.09 0.98
CA VAL A 26 1.97 12.02 0.23
C VAL A 26 1.48 10.98 1.22
N LEU A 27 0.17 10.72 1.24
CA LEU A 27 -0.37 9.59 1.98
C LEU A 27 0.09 8.29 1.31
N ILE A 28 0.57 7.35 2.11
CA ILE A 28 1.07 6.05 1.67
C ILE A 28 0.37 4.96 2.48
N GLY A 29 0.95 3.76 2.53
CA GLY A 29 0.40 2.68 3.37
C GLY A 29 -1.02 2.26 2.99
N GLY A 30 -1.76 1.73 3.97
CA GLY A 30 -3.12 1.25 3.71
C GLY A 30 -4.14 2.37 3.47
N TRP A 31 -3.91 3.61 3.93
CA TRP A 31 -4.80 4.74 3.59
C TRP A 31 -4.71 5.13 2.11
N ALA A 32 -3.51 5.17 1.54
CA ALA A 32 -3.37 5.36 0.09
C ALA A 32 -4.13 4.28 -0.68
N HIS A 33 -3.94 3.02 -0.28
CA HIS A 33 -4.63 1.88 -0.86
C HIS A 33 -6.16 1.98 -0.76
N ARG A 34 -6.69 2.39 0.40
CA ARG A 34 -8.12 2.63 0.59
C ARG A 34 -8.65 3.77 -0.28
N LEU A 35 -7.87 4.84 -0.42
CA LEU A 35 -8.23 6.01 -1.22
C LEU A 35 -8.17 5.75 -2.73
N TYR A 36 -7.47 4.72 -3.21
CA TYR A 36 -7.49 4.34 -4.62
C TYR A 36 -8.90 4.11 -5.15
N ARG A 37 -9.78 3.51 -4.35
CA ARG A 37 -11.19 3.25 -4.71
C ARG A 37 -12.03 4.52 -4.89
N ARG A 38 -11.46 5.70 -4.59
CA ARG A 38 -12.09 7.01 -4.82
C ARG A 38 -11.53 7.71 -6.06
N HIS A 39 -10.50 7.16 -6.69
CA HIS A 39 -9.91 7.72 -7.89
C HIS A 39 -10.81 7.46 -9.10
N PRO A 40 -10.98 8.42 -10.05
CA PRO A 40 -11.85 8.23 -11.22
C PRO A 40 -11.48 7.04 -12.11
N LEU A 41 -10.21 6.63 -12.10
CA LEU A 41 -9.71 5.48 -12.88
C LEU A 41 -9.91 4.13 -12.19
N ALA A 42 -10.39 4.13 -10.94
CA ALA A 42 -10.59 2.90 -10.18
C ALA A 42 -11.87 2.20 -10.63
N ARG A 43 -11.75 0.91 -10.92
CA ARG A 43 -12.92 0.05 -11.10
C ARG A 43 -13.59 -0.24 -9.76
N ARG A 44 -14.89 -0.48 -9.78
CA ARG A 44 -15.63 -0.88 -8.58
C ARG A 44 -15.36 -2.35 -8.27
N LEU A 45 -14.84 -2.61 -7.08
CA LEU A 45 -14.60 -3.97 -6.59
C LEU A 45 -15.74 -4.46 -5.70
N ALA A 46 -15.99 -5.77 -5.74
CA ALA A 46 -17.08 -6.43 -5.01
C ALA A 46 -16.68 -6.88 -3.59
N TYR A 47 -15.52 -6.50 -3.08
CA TYR A 47 -15.07 -6.80 -1.71
C TYR A 47 -14.56 -5.52 -1.05
N LEU A 48 -14.55 -5.42 0.27
CA LEU A 48 -14.04 -4.24 0.99
C LEU A 48 -12.50 -4.17 0.91
N PRO A 49 -11.91 -2.96 0.90
CA PRO A 49 -10.45 -2.86 0.99
C PRO A 49 -9.99 -3.39 2.34
N LEU A 50 -8.77 -3.95 2.38
CA LEU A 50 -8.05 -4.17 3.63
C LEU A 50 -8.07 -2.89 4.47
N ILE A 51 -8.57 -3.01 5.70
CA ILE A 51 -8.62 -1.92 6.66
C ILE A 51 -7.27 -1.87 7.38
N THR A 52 -6.71 -0.67 7.53
CA THR A 52 -5.54 -0.41 8.37
C THR A 52 -5.93 0.67 9.38
N LEU A 53 -5.35 0.59 10.57
CA LEU A 53 -5.48 1.64 11.58
C LEU A 53 -4.36 2.70 11.45
N ASP A 54 -3.43 2.47 10.53
CA ASP A 54 -2.13 3.14 10.46
C ASP A 54 -2.16 4.22 9.36
N GLY A 55 -1.96 5.46 9.76
CA GLY A 55 -1.83 6.64 8.90
C GLY A 55 -0.39 6.90 8.49
N ASP A 56 0.08 6.20 7.46
CA ASP A 56 1.46 6.38 6.97
C ASP A 56 1.55 7.57 5.99
N VAL A 57 2.49 8.47 6.24
CA VAL A 57 2.71 9.65 5.39
C VAL A 57 4.17 9.80 5.00
N ALA A 58 4.42 9.82 3.68
CA ALA A 58 5.71 10.18 3.14
C ALA A 58 5.88 11.71 3.18
N VAL A 59 6.97 12.16 3.78
CA VAL A 59 7.34 13.58 3.86
C VAL A 59 8.69 13.83 3.17
N PRO A 60 8.85 14.95 2.45
CA PRO A 60 10.13 15.31 1.87
C PRO A 60 11.15 15.64 2.99
N PRO A 61 12.47 15.60 2.70
CA PRO A 61 13.49 15.93 3.69
C PRO A 61 13.38 17.32 4.31
N LYS A 62 12.62 18.21 3.68
CA LYS A 62 12.29 19.55 4.18
C LYS A 62 10.86 19.89 3.79
N LEU A 63 10.07 20.34 4.76
CA LEU A 63 8.75 20.93 4.54
C LEU A 63 8.86 22.46 4.55
N LYS A 64 8.03 23.14 3.76
CA LYS A 64 7.92 24.60 3.86
C LYS A 64 7.46 25.00 5.25
N ALA A 65 8.16 25.97 5.84
CA ALA A 65 7.75 26.53 7.11
C ALA A 65 6.37 27.18 6.98
N ARG A 66 5.54 26.97 8.00
CA ARG A 66 4.21 27.58 8.16
C ARG A 66 4.14 28.21 9.54
N GLU A 67 3.06 28.93 9.81
CA GLU A 67 2.82 29.59 11.10
C GLU A 67 2.91 28.62 12.29
N LEU A 68 2.30 27.43 12.15
CA LEU A 68 2.41 26.34 13.11
C LEU A 68 3.20 25.18 12.51
N SER A 69 3.90 24.44 13.36
CA SER A 69 4.55 23.17 12.97
C SER A 69 3.51 22.07 12.76
N VAL A 70 3.90 21.01 12.03
CA VAL A 70 3.04 19.82 11.83
C VAL A 70 2.67 19.23 13.19
N ARG A 71 3.68 19.05 14.04
CA ARG A 71 3.52 18.59 15.43
C ARG A 71 2.49 19.41 16.20
N LYS A 72 2.62 20.74 16.21
CA LYS A 72 1.70 21.61 16.96
C LYS A 72 0.26 21.45 16.47
N ARG A 73 0.03 21.36 15.15
CA ARG A 73 -1.31 21.16 14.58
C ARG A 73 -1.90 19.79 14.91
N LEU A 74 -1.08 18.73 14.99
CA LEU A 74 -1.54 17.42 15.43
C LEU A 74 -1.96 17.45 16.89
N LEU A 75 -1.13 18.02 17.78
CA LEU A 75 -1.46 18.17 19.19
C LEU A 75 -2.74 19.00 19.40
N ASP A 76 -2.89 20.10 18.68
CA ASP A 76 -4.09 20.95 18.73
C ASP A 76 -5.34 20.24 18.20
N ALA A 77 -5.18 19.30 17.28
CA ALA A 77 -6.26 18.44 16.79
C ALA A 77 -6.64 17.31 17.77
N GLY A 78 -5.90 17.17 18.88
CA GLY A 78 -6.13 16.19 19.93
C GLY A 78 -5.36 14.88 19.76
N PHE A 79 -4.31 14.85 18.93
CA PHE A 79 -3.41 13.72 18.86
C PHE A 79 -2.46 13.68 20.06
N VAL A 80 -2.09 12.48 20.48
CA VAL A 80 -1.12 12.24 21.56
C VAL A 80 0.13 11.59 20.97
N GLU A 81 1.30 12.08 21.39
CA GLU A 81 2.58 11.54 20.95
C GLU A 81 2.95 10.29 21.77
N GLU A 82 3.36 9.24 21.06
CA GLU A 82 4.06 8.09 21.58
C GLU A 82 5.46 8.06 20.97
N PHE A 83 6.50 8.02 21.81
CA PHE A 83 7.89 7.88 21.37
C PHE A 83 8.26 6.39 21.32
N VAL A 84 8.84 5.97 20.20
CA VAL A 84 9.15 4.58 19.90
C VAL A 84 10.63 4.42 19.60
N GLY A 85 11.22 3.37 20.15
CA GLY A 85 12.62 3.01 19.95
C GLY A 85 13.61 3.85 20.76
N GLU A 86 14.90 3.64 20.48
CA GLU A 86 16.03 4.29 21.17
C GLU A 86 16.75 5.34 20.29
N ASP A 87 16.25 5.57 19.08
CA ASP A 87 16.83 6.52 18.14
C ASP A 87 16.70 7.97 18.63
N TRP A 88 17.53 8.86 18.09
CA TRP A 88 17.49 10.29 18.43
C TRP A 88 17.51 11.19 17.18
N PRO A 89 16.42 11.95 16.91
CA PRO A 89 15.16 11.99 17.68
C PRO A 89 14.42 10.63 17.67
N PRO A 90 13.62 10.29 18.69
CA PRO A 90 12.89 9.02 18.70
C PRO A 90 11.87 8.97 17.56
N ALA A 91 11.59 7.79 17.02
CA ALA A 91 10.44 7.64 16.14
C ALA A 91 9.18 8.05 16.91
N THR A 92 8.23 8.70 16.25
CA THR A 92 7.03 9.23 16.93
C THR A 92 5.78 8.78 16.21
N HIS A 93 4.89 8.12 16.95
CA HIS A 93 3.53 7.84 16.53
C HIS A 93 2.59 8.88 17.13
N TYR A 94 1.62 9.32 16.33
CA TYR A 94 0.58 10.25 16.76
C TYR A 94 -0.75 9.50 16.86
N HIS A 95 -1.19 9.22 18.07
CA HIS A 95 -2.41 8.47 18.34
C HIS A 95 -3.62 9.38 18.46
N TYR A 96 -4.77 8.90 17.99
CA TYR A 96 -6.06 9.54 18.22
C TYR A 96 -7.14 8.51 18.59
N GLY A 97 -8.03 8.92 19.50
CA GLY A 97 -9.15 8.10 19.97
C GLY A 97 -8.79 7.18 21.15
N LYS A 98 -9.81 6.65 21.82
CA LYS A 98 -9.67 5.80 23.01
C LYS A 98 -8.93 4.51 22.65
N GLY A 99 -7.84 4.22 23.35
CA GLY A 99 -7.04 3.01 23.14
C GLY A 99 -6.15 3.03 21.89
N GLY A 100 -5.90 4.21 21.29
CA GLY A 100 -5.00 4.31 20.14
C GLY A 100 -5.57 3.74 18.84
N ALA A 101 -6.89 3.78 18.66
CA ALA A 101 -7.61 3.18 17.52
C ALA A 101 -7.17 3.71 16.15
N PHE A 102 -6.52 4.87 16.09
CA PHE A 102 -5.81 5.36 14.91
C PHE A 102 -4.45 5.86 15.38
N TYR A 103 -3.40 5.60 14.59
CA TYR A 103 -2.14 6.30 14.75
C TYR A 103 -1.60 6.75 13.41
N ALA A 104 -0.79 7.81 13.41
CA ALA A 104 -0.07 8.26 12.24
C ALA A 104 1.44 8.23 12.46
N GLU A 105 2.17 7.85 11.42
CA GLU A 105 3.62 7.89 11.37
C GLU A 105 4.11 8.64 10.12
N PHE A 106 5.33 9.16 10.20
CA PHE A 106 5.92 9.96 9.15
C PHE A 106 7.21 9.34 8.65
N LEU A 107 7.28 9.09 7.34
CA LEU A 107 8.39 8.41 6.69
C LEU A 107 9.10 9.36 5.73
N SER A 108 10.42 9.35 5.76
CA SER A 108 11.28 10.16 4.90
C SER A 108 12.23 9.27 4.10
N PRO A 109 12.65 9.68 2.90
CA PRO A 109 13.65 8.93 2.14
C PRO A 109 15.00 8.84 2.84
N LEU A 110 15.50 7.62 3.04
CA LEU A 110 16.89 7.39 3.44
C LEU A 110 17.82 7.52 2.23
N VAL A 111 18.53 8.65 2.15
CA VAL A 111 19.51 8.93 1.08
C VAL A 111 20.92 8.60 1.53
N GLY A 112 21.65 7.86 0.69
CA GLY A 112 23.04 7.50 0.95
C GLY A 112 23.18 6.32 1.92
N SER A 113 24.33 6.22 2.61
CA SER A 113 24.56 5.19 3.63
C SER A 113 23.60 5.34 4.81
N GLU A 114 23.14 4.20 5.35
CA GLU A 114 22.36 4.11 6.60
C GLU A 114 23.15 4.62 7.81
N TYR A 115 24.47 4.62 7.73
CA TYR A 115 25.35 5.13 8.76
C TYR A 115 26.02 6.43 8.31
N ASP A 116 26.23 7.35 9.26
CA ASP A 116 27.05 8.53 9.04
C ASP A 116 28.55 8.21 9.09
N ARG A 117 29.40 9.23 8.91
CA ARG A 117 30.87 9.08 8.93
C ARG A 117 31.42 8.63 10.29
N ARG A 118 30.62 8.70 11.35
CA ARG A 118 30.97 8.32 12.73
C ARG A 118 30.39 6.94 13.10
N GLY A 119 29.75 6.26 12.16
CA GLY A 119 29.09 4.98 12.41
C GLY A 119 27.76 5.10 13.16
N LYS A 120 27.20 6.31 13.32
CA LYS A 120 25.86 6.49 13.90
C LYS A 120 24.80 6.19 12.84
N ARG A 121 23.81 5.39 13.20
CA ARG A 121 22.66 5.07 12.35
C ARG A 121 21.79 6.30 12.09
N LYS A 122 21.37 6.49 10.85
CA LYS A 122 20.42 7.51 10.41
C LYS A 122 19.01 6.94 10.40
N ALA A 123 18.47 6.68 11.58
CA ALA A 123 17.15 6.07 11.70
C ALA A 123 16.00 7.08 11.57
N THR A 124 16.21 8.32 12.02
CA THR A 124 15.20 9.36 12.04
C THR A 124 15.77 10.72 11.66
N GLN A 125 14.89 11.65 11.30
CA GLN A 125 15.20 13.06 11.12
C GLN A 125 14.04 13.94 11.58
N GLU A 126 14.34 15.16 12.03
CA GLU A 126 13.30 16.14 12.34
C GLU A 126 12.92 16.93 11.09
N VAL A 127 11.61 16.99 10.78
CA VAL A 127 11.08 17.74 9.63
C VAL A 127 9.81 18.45 10.05
N GLY A 128 9.71 19.78 9.91
CA GLY A 128 8.46 20.49 10.22
C GLY A 128 7.95 20.30 11.65
N GLY A 129 8.85 20.00 12.60
CA GLY A 129 8.59 19.77 14.01
C GLY A 129 8.17 18.34 14.39
N ILE A 130 8.06 17.41 13.42
CA ILE A 130 7.83 15.97 13.68
C ILE A 130 9.15 15.19 13.56
N SER A 131 9.24 14.06 14.24
CA SER A 131 10.28 13.06 13.97
C SER A 131 9.80 12.11 12.87
N SER A 132 10.57 11.98 11.79
CA SER A 132 10.26 11.12 10.66
C SER A 132 11.30 10.02 10.52
N GLN A 133 10.84 8.77 10.38
CA GLN A 133 11.71 7.61 10.18
C GLN A 133 12.30 7.62 8.76
N LEU A 134 13.59 7.32 8.65
CA LEU A 134 14.32 7.26 7.39
C LEU A 134 14.31 5.83 6.86
N LEU A 135 13.57 5.59 5.77
CA LEU A 135 13.45 4.28 5.15
C LEU A 135 13.83 4.30 3.66
N ARG A 136 14.25 3.14 3.15
CA ARG A 136 14.55 2.97 1.72
C ARG A 136 13.28 3.02 0.87
N TYR A 137 13.43 3.52 -0.36
CA TYR A 137 12.41 3.48 -1.40
C TYR A 137 11.14 4.32 -1.12
N ILE A 138 11.15 5.16 -0.07
CA ILE A 138 10.07 6.11 0.21
C ILE A 138 9.97 7.16 -0.91
N GLU A 139 11.09 7.55 -1.48
CA GLU A 139 11.17 8.53 -2.58
C GLU A 139 10.36 8.08 -3.82
N ILE A 140 10.28 6.77 -4.08
CA ILE A 140 9.52 6.22 -5.22
C ILE A 140 8.03 6.52 -5.07
N LEU A 141 7.51 6.45 -3.83
CA LEU A 141 6.10 6.74 -3.52
C LEU A 141 5.74 8.22 -3.70
N MET A 142 6.73 9.09 -3.78
CA MET A 142 6.57 10.54 -3.98
C MET A 142 6.70 10.97 -5.45
N ILE A 143 6.99 10.05 -6.38
CA ILE A 143 7.02 10.34 -7.81
C ILE A 143 5.59 10.54 -8.31
N SER A 144 5.31 11.68 -8.92
CA SER A 144 4.03 12.01 -9.58
C SER A 144 2.79 11.54 -8.79
N PRO A 145 2.62 11.98 -7.52
CA PRO A 145 1.55 11.47 -6.67
C PRO A 145 0.17 11.83 -7.23
N TRP A 146 -0.73 10.87 -7.15
CA TRP A 146 -2.11 11.07 -7.56
C TRP A 146 -2.87 11.91 -6.55
N LYS A 147 -3.94 12.55 -6.99
CA LYS A 147 -4.73 13.46 -6.17
C LYS A 147 -6.16 12.99 -6.04
N VAL A 148 -6.64 12.88 -4.80
CA VAL A 148 -8.02 12.50 -4.49
C VAL A 148 -8.69 13.67 -3.78
N GLN A 149 -9.97 13.90 -4.09
CA GLN A 149 -10.78 14.92 -3.42
C GLN A 149 -11.53 14.28 -2.25
N LEU A 150 -11.48 14.91 -1.08
CA LEU A 150 -12.20 14.53 0.13
C LEU A 150 -13.23 15.62 0.46
N GLY A 151 -14.49 15.26 0.59
CA GLY A 151 -15.61 16.17 0.86
C GLY A 151 -16.83 15.45 1.42
N ARG A 152 -17.88 16.22 1.73
CA ARG A 152 -19.12 15.67 2.32
C ARG A 152 -19.77 14.62 1.41
N GLU A 153 -19.65 14.78 0.10
CA GLU A 153 -20.22 13.87 -0.90
C GLU A 153 -19.61 12.46 -0.89
N ASN A 154 -18.41 12.31 -0.33
CA ASN A 154 -17.75 11.00 -0.22
C ASN A 154 -17.43 10.59 1.23
N GLY A 155 -18.12 11.20 2.19
CA GLY A 155 -18.15 10.79 3.60
C GLY A 155 -17.14 11.50 4.50
N TYR A 156 -16.47 12.55 4.03
CA TYR A 156 -15.51 13.32 4.83
C TYR A 156 -16.10 14.68 5.23
N PRO A 157 -15.82 15.19 6.43
CA PRO A 157 -16.45 16.39 6.96
C PRO A 157 -15.85 17.71 6.39
N PHE A 158 -15.38 17.71 5.15
CA PHE A 158 -14.70 18.87 4.55
C PHE A 158 -15.62 19.66 3.61
N SER A 159 -15.65 20.97 3.82
CA SER A 159 -16.28 21.97 2.95
C SER A 159 -15.52 23.29 3.11
N PRO A 160 -14.75 23.75 2.12
CA PRO A 160 -14.60 23.18 0.77
C PRO A 160 -13.88 21.82 0.76
N LYS A 161 -13.94 21.13 -0.37
CA LYS A 161 -13.25 19.84 -0.56
C LYS A 161 -11.74 20.00 -0.39
N ARG A 162 -11.10 19.01 0.22
CA ARG A 162 -9.64 18.95 0.36
C ARG A 162 -9.05 18.04 -0.70
N LYS A 163 -7.98 18.50 -1.35
CA LYS A 163 -7.21 17.71 -2.32
C LYS A 163 -6.01 17.11 -1.61
N VAL A 164 -6.02 15.78 -1.45
CA VAL A 164 -4.92 15.03 -0.81
C VAL A 164 -4.09 14.33 -1.87
N GLN A 165 -2.79 14.18 -1.61
CA GLN A 165 -1.89 13.41 -2.44
C GLN A 165 -1.77 11.98 -1.91
N ILE A 166 -1.83 11.00 -2.81
CA ILE A 166 -1.60 9.58 -2.54
C ILE A 166 -0.51 9.07 -3.48
N ALA A 167 0.28 8.07 -3.06
CA ALA A 167 1.21 7.42 -3.96
C ALA A 167 0.46 6.91 -5.20
N ASN A 168 1.01 7.12 -6.40
CA ASN A 168 0.41 6.54 -7.60
C ASN A 168 0.53 5.00 -7.54
N PRO A 169 -0.39 4.24 -8.16
CA PRO A 169 -0.42 2.78 -8.03
C PRO A 169 0.83 2.09 -8.56
N THR A 170 1.48 2.63 -9.60
CA THR A 170 2.71 2.05 -10.15
C THR A 170 3.86 2.18 -9.15
N SER A 171 4.07 3.36 -8.57
CA SER A 171 5.08 3.59 -7.53
C SER A 171 4.80 2.76 -6.28
N PHE A 172 3.52 2.62 -5.90
CA PHE A 172 3.12 1.80 -4.76
C PHE A 172 3.47 0.32 -4.97
N LEU A 173 3.13 -0.23 -6.13
CA LEU A 173 3.49 -1.61 -6.51
C LEU A 173 5.01 -1.81 -6.53
N ALA A 174 5.74 -0.90 -7.17
CA ALA A 174 7.19 -0.96 -7.24
C ALA A 174 7.83 -0.96 -5.84
N GLN A 175 7.38 -0.07 -4.96
CA GLN A 175 7.88 -0.02 -3.59
C GLN A 175 7.60 -1.31 -2.83
N ARG A 176 6.39 -1.86 -2.91
CA ARG A 176 6.02 -3.12 -2.23
C ARG A 176 6.87 -4.29 -2.69
N ILE A 177 7.17 -4.37 -3.99
CA ILE A 177 8.07 -5.37 -4.56
C ILE A 177 9.50 -5.19 -4.02
N LEU A 178 10.00 -3.96 -3.99
CA LEU A 178 11.37 -3.65 -3.57
C LEU A 178 11.65 -3.96 -2.11
N ILE A 179 10.66 -3.78 -1.22
CA ILE A 179 10.83 -4.06 0.21
C ILE A 179 10.49 -5.50 0.59
N HIS A 180 9.90 -6.29 -0.33
CA HIS A 180 9.26 -7.56 0.01
C HIS A 180 10.21 -8.55 0.73
N GLU A 181 11.44 -8.68 0.24
CA GLU A 181 12.43 -9.61 0.80
C GLU A 181 12.89 -9.21 2.22
N ASP A 182 12.81 -7.93 2.58
CA ASP A 182 13.20 -7.43 3.91
C ASP A 182 12.06 -7.48 4.93
N ARG A 183 10.82 -7.74 4.49
CA ARG A 183 9.64 -7.79 5.38
C ARG A 183 9.54 -9.10 6.14
N VAL A 184 9.02 -9.03 7.37
CA VAL A 184 8.58 -10.21 8.11
C VAL A 184 7.38 -10.86 7.43
N TYR A 185 7.21 -12.18 7.62
CA TYR A 185 6.22 -12.99 6.89
C TYR A 185 4.78 -12.43 6.92
N LYS A 186 4.29 -12.03 8.10
CA LYS A 186 2.95 -11.45 8.26
C LYS A 186 2.75 -10.20 7.39
N ASP A 187 3.77 -9.36 7.31
CA ASP A 187 3.71 -8.14 6.50
C ASP A 187 3.85 -8.42 5.00
N ARG A 188 4.61 -9.46 4.61
CA ARG A 188 4.67 -9.91 3.22
C ARG A 188 3.29 -10.33 2.71
N ALA A 189 2.54 -11.08 3.52
CA ALA A 189 1.19 -11.50 3.15
C ALA A 189 0.26 -10.29 2.94
N LYS A 190 0.36 -9.28 3.82
CA LYS A 190 -0.37 -8.01 3.69
C LYS A 190 0.03 -7.26 2.41
N ASP A 191 1.32 -7.19 2.11
CA ASP A 191 1.85 -6.52 0.92
C ASP A 191 1.42 -7.22 -0.38
N LEU A 192 1.38 -8.54 -0.41
CA LEU A 192 0.86 -9.32 -1.55
C LEU A 192 -0.60 -9.02 -1.82
N LEU A 193 -1.42 -8.94 -0.77
CA LEU A 193 -2.83 -8.60 -0.93
C LEU A 193 -3.02 -7.15 -1.41
N TYR A 194 -2.18 -6.21 -0.95
CA TYR A 194 -2.18 -4.86 -1.51
C TYR A 194 -1.77 -4.82 -2.98
N ILE A 195 -0.79 -5.64 -3.39
CA ILE A 195 -0.36 -5.76 -4.79
C ILE A 195 -1.53 -6.26 -5.65
N HIS A 196 -2.12 -7.39 -5.26
CA HIS A 196 -3.28 -7.98 -5.93
C HIS A 196 -4.42 -6.96 -6.07
N ASP A 197 -4.84 -6.35 -4.96
CA ASP A 197 -5.96 -5.41 -4.94
C ASP A 197 -5.66 -4.17 -5.79
N THR A 198 -4.43 -3.65 -5.77
CA THR A 198 -4.06 -2.48 -6.59
C THR A 198 -4.13 -2.82 -8.08
N ILE A 199 -3.61 -3.98 -8.49
CA ILE A 199 -3.73 -4.47 -9.87
C ILE A 199 -5.19 -4.62 -10.23
N GLU A 200 -6.00 -5.18 -9.33
CA GLU A 200 -7.41 -5.39 -9.56
C GLU A 200 -8.18 -4.06 -9.69
N VAL A 201 -7.96 -3.10 -8.78
CA VAL A 201 -8.58 -1.76 -8.80
C VAL A 201 -8.32 -1.05 -10.13
N PHE A 202 -7.12 -1.22 -10.70
CA PHE A 202 -6.69 -0.50 -11.91
C PHE A 202 -6.47 -1.40 -13.13
N ALA A 203 -7.05 -2.60 -13.19
CA ALA A 203 -6.76 -3.57 -14.25
C ALA A 203 -6.88 -3.00 -15.69
N GLU A 204 -7.81 -2.07 -15.91
CA GLU A 204 -8.05 -1.41 -17.20
C GLU A 204 -7.16 -0.17 -17.43
N ASN A 205 -6.58 0.38 -16.36
CA ASN A 205 -5.96 1.71 -16.33
C ASN A 205 -4.56 1.70 -15.71
N ILE A 206 -3.96 0.53 -15.44
CA ILE A 206 -2.70 0.43 -14.69
C ILE A 206 -1.54 1.10 -15.43
N ALA A 207 -1.58 1.06 -16.76
CA ALA A 207 -0.64 1.75 -17.63
C ALA A 207 -0.80 3.29 -17.63
N ILE A 208 -1.95 3.83 -17.17
CA ILE A 208 -2.13 5.29 -17.05
C ILE A 208 -1.28 5.86 -15.91
N GLY A 209 -1.04 5.07 -14.86
CA GLY A 209 -0.01 5.39 -13.86
C GLY A 209 1.38 5.57 -14.49
N MET A 210 1.66 4.84 -15.57
CA MET A 210 2.92 4.89 -16.32
C MET A 210 2.99 6.00 -17.36
N ASN A 211 1.85 6.51 -17.83
CA ASN A 211 1.73 7.39 -19.00
C ASN A 211 1.16 8.80 -18.72
N GLN A 212 0.82 9.17 -17.48
CA GLN A 212 0.56 10.59 -17.17
C GLN A 212 1.86 11.40 -17.28
N GLU A 213 2.15 11.89 -18.49
CA GLU A 213 3.12 12.90 -18.99
C GLU A 213 4.46 13.20 -18.28
N GLU A 214 4.85 12.56 -17.18
CA GLU A 214 6.17 12.67 -16.57
C GLU A 214 6.67 11.32 -16.02
N GLY A 215 7.41 10.60 -16.86
CA GLY A 215 8.77 10.24 -16.49
C GLY A 215 9.05 9.05 -15.56
N LEU A 216 8.14 8.10 -15.36
CA LEU A 216 8.41 6.90 -14.55
C LEU A 216 9.72 6.17 -14.93
N PRO A 217 10.04 5.91 -16.22
CA PRO A 217 11.31 5.25 -16.56
C PRO A 217 12.53 6.09 -16.16
N LYS A 218 12.56 7.38 -16.54
CA LYS A 218 13.73 8.23 -16.33
C LYS A 218 14.01 8.51 -14.84
N GLU A 219 12.99 8.73 -14.03
CA GLU A 219 13.13 8.98 -12.59
C GLU A 219 13.52 7.70 -11.83
N LEU A 220 12.97 6.52 -12.18
CA LEU A 220 13.39 5.24 -11.57
C LEU A 220 14.87 4.95 -11.84
N PHE A 221 15.31 5.10 -13.10
CA PHE A 221 16.73 4.93 -13.47
C PHE A 221 17.64 5.94 -12.73
N ARG A 222 17.15 7.14 -12.43
CA ARG A 222 17.91 8.17 -11.69
C ARG A 222 18.01 7.88 -10.20
N VAL A 223 16.97 7.31 -9.60
CA VAL A 223 16.96 6.80 -8.22
C VAL A 223 17.95 5.63 -8.08
N GLU A 224 17.95 4.68 -9.02
CA GLU A 224 18.94 3.59 -9.08
C GLU A 224 20.37 4.13 -9.17
N HIS A 225 20.62 5.11 -10.05
CA HIS A 225 21.95 5.68 -10.24
C HIS A 225 22.50 6.40 -8.99
N ARG A 226 21.62 7.05 -8.20
CA ARG A 226 22.00 7.69 -6.92
C ARG A 226 22.27 6.68 -5.82
N SER A 227 21.47 5.61 -5.75
CA SER A 227 21.66 4.51 -4.79
C SER A 227 22.92 3.69 -5.11
N ALA A 228 23.22 3.44 -6.39
CA ALA A 228 24.43 2.74 -6.85
C ALA A 228 25.72 3.57 -6.59
N CYS A 229 25.71 4.87 -6.87
CA CYS A 229 26.83 5.75 -6.54
C CYS A 229 27.06 5.86 -5.02
N ALA A 230 26.00 5.87 -4.22
CA ALA A 230 26.10 5.90 -2.76
C ALA A 230 26.67 4.61 -2.14
N ALA A 231 26.54 3.48 -2.83
CA ALA A 231 27.16 2.20 -2.48
C ALA A 231 28.63 2.08 -2.94
N GLY A 232 29.23 3.15 -3.49
CA GLY A 232 30.63 3.15 -3.92
C GLY A 232 30.91 2.41 -5.23
N MET A 233 29.88 2.05 -6.01
CA MET A 233 30.07 1.40 -7.31
C MET A 233 30.42 2.42 -8.40
N ARG A 234 31.58 2.24 -9.06
CA ARG A 234 31.87 2.89 -10.34
C ARG A 234 31.07 2.19 -11.43
N ILE A 235 30.16 2.91 -12.07
CA ILE A 235 29.47 2.44 -13.28
C ILE A 235 30.42 2.69 -14.47
N PRO A 236 30.94 1.66 -15.15
CA PRO A 236 31.79 1.87 -16.30
C PRO A 236 30.92 2.32 -17.49
N ALA A 237 31.38 3.37 -18.17
CA ALA A 237 30.85 3.73 -19.48
C ALA A 237 31.32 2.67 -20.48
N ARG A 238 30.33 2.04 -21.13
CA ARG A 238 30.40 0.93 -22.10
C ARG A 238 30.39 -0.49 -21.53
N ALA A 239 29.47 -1.24 -22.13
CA ALA A 239 29.28 -2.67 -21.98
C ALA A 239 30.57 -3.40 -22.31
N ASP A 240 31.11 -4.12 -21.33
CA ASP A 240 31.61 -5.47 -21.51
C ASP A 240 31.63 -6.18 -20.16
N ALA A 241 31.42 -7.49 -20.23
CA ALA A 241 31.07 -8.36 -19.12
C ALA A 241 32.07 -8.36 -17.96
N CYS A 242 31.58 -8.26 -16.72
CA CYS A 242 31.91 -9.17 -15.61
C CYS A 242 31.21 -8.83 -14.29
N CYS A 243 31.08 -9.88 -13.45
CA CYS A 243 30.58 -9.96 -12.07
C CYS A 243 29.05 -9.95 -11.83
N GLY A 244 28.54 -11.17 -11.61
CA GLY A 244 27.17 -11.47 -11.24
C GLY A 244 26.86 -11.16 -9.78
N SER A 245 25.75 -10.46 -9.58
CA SER A 245 24.90 -10.46 -8.38
C SER A 245 23.62 -9.64 -8.63
N HIS A 246 23.70 -8.59 -9.46
CA HIS A 246 22.57 -7.67 -9.71
C HIS A 246 21.83 -7.84 -11.04
N ARG A 247 22.19 -8.83 -11.87
CA ARG A 247 21.51 -9.07 -13.18
C ARG A 247 20.07 -9.56 -13.06
N GLY A 248 19.64 -10.07 -11.89
CA GLY A 248 18.27 -10.55 -11.70
C GLY A 248 17.23 -9.44 -11.59
N TRP A 249 17.60 -8.26 -11.10
CA TRP A 249 16.63 -7.21 -10.74
C TRP A 249 16.18 -6.38 -11.94
N HIS A 250 17.12 -6.00 -12.82
CA HIS A 250 16.78 -5.35 -14.09
C HIS A 250 15.95 -6.25 -15.01
N LEU A 251 16.19 -7.57 -14.97
CA LEU A 251 15.39 -8.54 -15.71
C LEU A 251 13.98 -8.66 -15.14
N LYS A 252 13.84 -8.77 -13.81
CA LYS A 252 12.52 -8.87 -13.13
C LYS A 252 11.67 -7.62 -13.32
N LEU A 253 12.26 -6.43 -13.20
CA LEU A 253 11.55 -5.15 -13.38
C LEU A 253 11.15 -4.94 -14.85
N ALA A 254 12.05 -5.25 -15.81
CA ALA A 254 11.74 -5.19 -17.24
C ALA A 254 10.70 -6.26 -17.66
N LEU A 255 10.73 -7.45 -17.05
CA LEU A 255 9.72 -8.51 -17.24
C LEU A 255 8.36 -8.08 -16.70
N LEU A 256 8.30 -7.45 -15.53
CA LEU A 256 7.05 -6.93 -14.95
C LEU A 256 6.45 -5.81 -15.81
N LEU A 257 7.29 -4.86 -16.24
CA LEU A 257 6.88 -3.78 -17.15
C LEU A 257 6.41 -4.30 -18.51
N SER A 258 7.05 -5.35 -19.03
CA SER A 258 6.65 -6.01 -20.29
C SER A 258 5.38 -6.86 -20.12
N PHE A 259 5.20 -7.49 -18.96
CA PHE A 259 4.00 -8.28 -18.63
C PHE A 259 2.76 -7.40 -18.46
N CYS A 260 2.91 -6.24 -17.80
CA CYS A 260 1.85 -5.23 -17.71
C CYS A 260 1.47 -4.65 -19.09
N LEU A 261 2.43 -4.56 -20.03
CA LEU A 261 2.15 -4.17 -21.42
C LEU A 261 1.44 -5.29 -22.22
N ALA A 262 1.80 -6.56 -21.97
CA ALA A 262 1.25 -7.71 -22.69
C ALA A 262 -0.21 -8.04 -22.29
N LEU A 263 -0.60 -7.83 -21.03
CA LEU A 263 -1.98 -8.03 -20.56
C LEU A 263 -3.00 -7.10 -21.24
N ALA A 264 -2.55 -5.97 -21.82
CA ALA A 264 -3.40 -5.08 -22.60
C ALA A 264 -3.77 -5.63 -23.99
N SER A 265 -3.12 -6.72 -24.45
CA SER A 265 -3.19 -7.16 -25.87
C SER A 265 -3.85 -8.52 -26.11
N SER A 266 -4.31 -9.24 -25.08
CA SER A 266 -4.83 -10.60 -25.27
C SER A 266 -6.07 -10.87 -24.43
N ALA A 267 -7.21 -10.39 -24.93
CA ALA A 267 -8.54 -10.87 -24.57
C ALA A 267 -9.08 -11.77 -25.69
N SER A 268 -8.72 -13.05 -25.69
CA SER A 268 -9.46 -14.06 -26.46
C SER A 268 -9.20 -15.50 -26.00
N SER A 269 -10.24 -16.02 -25.32
CA SER A 269 -10.77 -17.41 -25.29
C SER A 269 -9.88 -18.63 -25.04
N LEU A 270 -10.20 -19.36 -23.95
CA LEU A 270 -10.04 -20.83 -23.84
C LEU A 270 -11.29 -21.46 -23.17
N PRO A 271 -11.71 -22.69 -23.54
CA PRO A 271 -12.98 -23.29 -23.12
C PRO A 271 -12.83 -24.23 -21.91
N GLN A 272 -13.64 -24.00 -20.86
CA GLN A 272 -13.94 -24.93 -19.75
C GLN A 272 -15.26 -24.46 -19.09
N THR A 273 -16.41 -24.85 -19.64
CA THR A 273 -17.66 -24.07 -19.50
C THR A 273 -18.75 -24.64 -18.59
N GLN A 274 -18.52 -25.75 -17.87
CA GLN A 274 -19.54 -26.28 -16.92
C GLN A 274 -19.07 -26.25 -15.46
N SER A 275 -17.97 -26.92 -15.09
CA SER A 275 -17.48 -26.91 -13.69
C SER A 275 -16.99 -25.52 -13.24
N ARG A 276 -16.41 -24.73 -14.15
CA ARG A 276 -15.95 -23.36 -13.86
C ARG A 276 -17.11 -22.39 -13.62
N THR A 277 -18.27 -22.68 -14.19
CA THR A 277 -19.47 -21.83 -14.14
C THR A 277 -20.17 -21.97 -12.79
N GLU A 278 -20.30 -23.21 -12.29
CA GLU A 278 -20.79 -23.46 -10.93
C GLU A 278 -19.82 -22.98 -9.84
N ALA A 279 -18.52 -23.17 -10.07
CA ALA A 279 -17.47 -22.65 -9.21
C ALA A 279 -17.52 -21.12 -9.08
N SER A 280 -17.59 -20.45 -10.22
CA SER A 280 -17.69 -18.98 -10.31
C SER A 280 -18.99 -18.46 -9.68
N ALA A 281 -20.12 -19.13 -9.89
CA ALA A 281 -21.41 -18.73 -9.31
C ALA A 281 -21.43 -18.86 -7.78
N THR A 282 -20.89 -19.96 -7.24
CA THR A 282 -20.83 -20.22 -5.79
C THR A 282 -19.96 -19.19 -5.07
N VAL A 283 -18.78 -18.91 -5.62
CA VAL A 283 -17.87 -17.87 -5.09
C VAL A 283 -18.51 -16.48 -5.19
N SER A 284 -19.21 -16.17 -6.28
CA SER A 284 -19.90 -14.89 -6.45
C SER A 284 -21.02 -14.71 -5.42
N LYS A 285 -21.80 -15.75 -5.15
CA LYS A 285 -22.82 -15.76 -4.09
C LYS A 285 -22.19 -15.57 -2.70
N ALA A 286 -21.10 -16.26 -2.42
CA ALA A 286 -20.37 -16.14 -1.16
C ALA A 286 -19.85 -14.71 -0.94
N ARG A 287 -19.29 -14.06 -1.97
CA ARG A 287 -18.86 -12.66 -1.89
C ARG A 287 -20.03 -11.70 -1.63
N ALA A 288 -21.18 -11.93 -2.24
CA ALA A 288 -22.38 -11.11 -1.98
C ALA A 288 -22.87 -11.24 -0.52
N LEU A 289 -22.85 -12.44 0.05
CA LEU A 289 -23.17 -12.66 1.47
C LEU A 289 -22.15 -11.99 2.39
N LEU A 290 -20.86 -12.03 2.02
CA LEU A 290 -19.79 -11.37 2.75
C LEU A 290 -19.99 -9.84 2.81
N GLN A 291 -20.44 -9.24 1.70
CA GLN A 291 -20.78 -7.80 1.66
C GLN A 291 -21.94 -7.44 2.59
N GLN A 292 -22.89 -8.34 2.78
CA GLN A 292 -24.03 -8.17 3.67
C GLN A 292 -23.65 -8.39 5.15
N GLY A 293 -22.40 -8.76 5.45
CA GLY A 293 -21.94 -9.09 6.79
C GLY A 293 -22.40 -10.48 7.26
N ASN A 294 -22.95 -11.30 6.37
CA ASN A 294 -23.43 -12.65 6.68
C ASN A 294 -22.27 -13.66 6.70
N THR A 295 -21.25 -13.38 7.51
CA THR A 295 -19.97 -14.10 7.54
C THR A 295 -20.13 -15.59 7.84
N GLU A 296 -21.00 -15.97 8.78
CA GLU A 296 -21.26 -17.38 9.11
C GLU A 296 -21.86 -18.16 7.94
N GLN A 297 -22.79 -17.55 7.18
CA GLN A 297 -23.36 -18.20 6.00
C GLN A 297 -22.32 -18.39 4.88
N VAL A 298 -21.35 -17.47 4.78
CA VAL A 298 -20.22 -17.62 3.86
C VAL A 298 -19.31 -18.75 4.28
N ILE A 299 -18.99 -18.82 5.58
CA ILE A 299 -18.17 -19.88 6.15
C ILE A 299 -18.80 -21.24 5.86
N ASP A 300 -20.08 -21.43 6.13
CA ASP A 300 -20.78 -22.69 5.88
C ASP A 300 -20.80 -23.04 4.38
N LEU A 301 -21.19 -22.08 3.54
CA LEU A 301 -21.29 -22.27 2.10
C LEU A 301 -19.94 -22.69 1.48
N LEU A 302 -18.87 -21.97 1.83
CA LEU A 302 -17.56 -22.22 1.23
C LEU A 302 -16.84 -23.40 1.87
N SER A 303 -17.02 -23.66 3.17
CA SER A 303 -16.47 -24.86 3.82
C SER A 303 -17.03 -26.13 3.18
N HIS A 304 -18.32 -26.16 2.84
CA HIS A 304 -18.92 -27.29 2.14
C HIS A 304 -18.47 -27.36 0.67
N TYR A 305 -18.50 -26.24 -0.04
CA TYR A 305 -18.08 -26.19 -1.45
C TYR A 305 -16.63 -26.66 -1.66
N LEU A 306 -15.72 -26.28 -0.77
CA LEU A 306 -14.30 -26.64 -0.83
C LEU A 306 -14.03 -28.12 -0.50
N GLN A 307 -14.98 -28.87 0.06
CA GLN A 307 -14.85 -30.33 0.18
C GLN A 307 -14.78 -31.00 -1.19
N ALA A 308 -15.58 -30.52 -2.15
CA ALA A 308 -15.59 -31.02 -3.52
C ALA A 308 -14.61 -30.26 -4.44
N HIS A 309 -14.27 -29.01 -4.11
CA HIS A 309 -13.45 -28.12 -4.93
C HIS A 309 -12.20 -27.66 -4.18
N SER A 310 -11.45 -28.61 -3.62
CA SER A 310 -10.34 -28.33 -2.69
C SER A 310 -9.20 -27.48 -3.28
N LYS A 311 -9.11 -27.36 -4.60
CA LYS A 311 -8.10 -26.54 -5.29
C LYS A 311 -8.60 -25.17 -5.75
N ASP A 312 -9.85 -24.81 -5.43
CA ASP A 312 -10.41 -23.51 -5.82
C ASP A 312 -9.87 -22.40 -4.90
N SER A 313 -8.75 -21.80 -5.33
CA SER A 313 -8.07 -20.73 -4.60
C SER A 313 -8.97 -19.51 -4.35
N SER A 314 -9.90 -19.23 -5.25
CA SER A 314 -10.80 -18.08 -5.14
C SER A 314 -11.85 -18.30 -4.04
N ALA A 315 -12.36 -19.52 -3.93
CA ALA A 315 -13.23 -19.94 -2.83
C ALA A 315 -12.47 -19.96 -1.50
N ARG A 316 -11.25 -20.52 -1.44
CA ARG A 316 -10.42 -20.50 -0.22
C ARG A 316 -10.08 -19.09 0.25
N LEU A 317 -9.72 -18.19 -0.66
CA LEU A 317 -9.47 -16.78 -0.33
C LEU A 317 -10.71 -16.11 0.27
N THR A 318 -11.88 -16.35 -0.33
CA THR A 318 -13.15 -15.77 0.15
C THR A 318 -13.55 -16.36 1.51
N LEU A 319 -13.24 -17.64 1.76
CA LEU A 319 -13.43 -18.27 3.08
C LEU A 319 -12.50 -17.68 4.14
N GLY A 320 -11.21 -17.47 3.81
CA GLY A 320 -10.26 -16.81 4.70
C GLY A 320 -10.70 -15.39 5.07
N GLN A 321 -11.23 -14.62 4.11
CA GLN A 321 -11.83 -13.31 4.37
C GLN A 321 -13.03 -13.39 5.32
N ALA A 322 -13.90 -14.40 5.15
CA ALA A 322 -15.05 -14.62 6.02
C ALA A 322 -14.63 -14.93 7.46
N TYR A 323 -13.62 -15.78 7.64
CA TYR A 323 -13.04 -16.06 8.94
C TYR A 323 -12.44 -14.82 9.59
N ALA A 324 -11.70 -14.00 8.85
CA ALA A 324 -11.13 -12.76 9.36
C ALA A 324 -12.22 -11.76 9.80
N MET A 325 -13.28 -11.60 9.01
CA MET A 325 -14.42 -10.73 9.36
C MET A 325 -15.22 -11.26 10.56
N ALA A 326 -15.23 -12.57 10.80
CA ALA A 326 -15.83 -13.20 11.98
C ALA A 326 -14.89 -13.20 13.21
N GLY A 327 -13.70 -12.61 13.12
CA GLY A 327 -12.70 -12.56 14.21
C GLY A 327 -11.94 -13.88 14.42
N ARG A 328 -12.09 -14.86 13.52
CA ARG A 328 -11.44 -16.19 13.59
C ARG A 328 -10.11 -16.16 12.84
N ASN A 329 -9.17 -15.37 13.35
CA ASN A 329 -7.93 -15.05 12.65
C ASN A 329 -7.02 -16.26 12.38
N ASP A 330 -7.00 -17.26 13.27
CA ASP A 330 -6.20 -18.47 13.08
C ASP A 330 -6.67 -19.25 11.85
N ARG A 331 -7.98 -19.44 11.73
CA ARG A 331 -8.62 -20.12 10.58
C ARG A 331 -8.46 -19.34 9.28
N ALA A 332 -8.50 -18.02 9.36
CA ALA A 332 -8.23 -17.17 8.20
C ALA A 332 -6.80 -17.37 7.69
N THR A 333 -5.84 -17.43 8.62
CA THR A 333 -4.43 -17.65 8.32
C THR A 333 -4.22 -19.00 7.63
N ASP A 334 -4.79 -20.09 8.16
CA ASP A 334 -4.68 -21.42 7.57
C ASP A 334 -5.15 -21.48 6.10
N GLU A 335 -6.29 -20.84 5.80
CA GLU A 335 -6.82 -20.79 4.43
C GLU A 335 -5.92 -19.96 3.50
N PHE A 336 -5.40 -18.82 3.96
CA PHE A 336 -4.49 -18.00 3.17
C PHE A 336 -3.16 -18.72 2.89
N GLU A 337 -2.60 -19.43 3.87
CA GLU A 337 -1.39 -20.25 3.68
C GLU A 337 -1.60 -21.37 2.67
N THR A 338 -2.79 -21.99 2.70
CA THR A 338 -3.15 -23.04 1.75
C THR A 338 -3.24 -22.50 0.33
N VAL A 339 -3.84 -21.33 0.14
CA VAL A 339 -3.88 -20.65 -1.18
C VAL A 339 -2.47 -20.39 -1.70
N LEU A 340 -1.57 -19.89 -0.85
CA LEU A 340 -0.18 -19.61 -1.22
C LEU A 340 0.62 -20.86 -1.57
N ARG A 341 0.32 -22.00 -0.92
CA ARG A 341 0.98 -23.28 -1.17
C ARG A 341 0.50 -23.97 -2.45
N GLU A 342 -0.80 -23.93 -2.71
CA GLU A 342 -1.43 -24.69 -3.81
C GLU A 342 -1.43 -23.95 -5.15
N ALA A 343 -1.36 -22.62 -5.13
CA ALA A 343 -1.28 -21.80 -6.33
C ALA A 343 -0.17 -20.74 -6.20
N PRO A 344 1.11 -21.15 -6.23
CA PRO A 344 2.26 -20.25 -6.11
C PRO A 344 2.43 -19.30 -7.29
N THR A 345 1.46 -19.22 -8.22
CA THR A 345 1.41 -18.31 -9.36
C THR A 345 0.06 -17.60 -9.51
N ASN A 346 -0.88 -17.75 -8.57
CA ASN A 346 -2.10 -16.93 -8.47
C ASN A 346 -1.76 -15.57 -7.83
N TYR A 347 -0.83 -14.84 -8.47
CA TYR A 347 -0.44 -13.47 -8.15
C TYR A 347 -1.28 -12.47 -8.94
#